data_AF-A0A365ZSY8-F1
#
_entry.id   AF-A0A365ZSY8-F1
#
_cell.length_a   1.000
_cell.length_b   1.000
_cell.length_c   1.000
_cell.angle_alpha   90.00
_cell.angle_beta   90.00
_cell.angle_gamma   90.00
#
_symmetry.space_group_name_H-M   'P 1'
#
loop_
_entity.id
_entity.type
_entity.pdbx_description
1 polymer ?
#
loop_
_entity_poly.entity_id
_entity_poly.type
_entity_poly.pdbx_seq_one_letter_code
_entity_poly.pdbx_strand_id
1 'polypeptide(L)'
;MPVAIPERLRSLFDGLWRSPGYHHLPDGTVTSIRQRPVPSAGAAYPVHTHLVVGSAGLDGLDPGRYLYDHENGHLLRRVAAREPATGWDIERARPATAQTTLVLTVQPGRSFGRYRHRAWPLWIADVAYAQTAVEFLITQHLKTSTGPGPLLRALLGVPRAACAQPWLSRGLVPEIPLAAVELPPSWTVDADRSHALATRRSPALSEFEQATGRRPEPRAVEVARLSGQGWVLGADRVETWSVPAQAPAQDIAGAVWQAHRRAASLCYDGTLSGRWRSRPISGIAAGHGRWITHALAMLPASGHRHTNDAQEACA
;
A
#
# COMPACT_ATOMS: atom_id res chain seq x y z
N MET A 1 -5.84 -24.11 -6.05
CA MET A 1 -4.92 -25.17 -6.52
C MET A 1 -3.56 -24.52 -6.76
N PRO A 2 -2.48 -24.95 -6.10
CA PRO A 2 -1.15 -24.41 -6.35
C PRO A 2 -0.73 -24.57 -7.81
N VAL A 3 -0.07 -23.55 -8.36
CA VAL A 3 0.53 -23.55 -9.71
C VAL A 3 1.94 -22.96 -9.65
N ALA A 4 2.77 -23.27 -10.65
CA ALA A 4 4.07 -22.65 -10.79
C ALA A 4 3.92 -21.13 -11.00
N ILE A 5 4.76 -20.35 -10.33
CA ILE A 5 4.81 -18.89 -10.51
C ILE A 5 5.83 -18.59 -11.61
N PRO A 6 5.44 -17.98 -12.73
CA PRO A 6 6.38 -17.49 -13.73
C PRO A 6 7.41 -16.54 -13.11
N GLU A 7 8.65 -16.58 -13.58
CA GLU A 7 9.76 -15.86 -12.96
C GLU A 7 9.50 -14.36 -12.84
N ARG A 8 8.94 -13.74 -13.89
CA ARG A 8 8.59 -12.32 -13.88
C ARG A 8 7.55 -11.95 -12.81
N LEU A 9 6.57 -12.83 -12.57
CA LEU A 9 5.61 -12.64 -11.48
C LEU A 9 6.25 -12.88 -10.12
N ARG A 10 7.16 -13.86 -10.02
CA ARG A 10 7.92 -14.12 -8.80
C ARG A 10 8.75 -12.90 -8.41
N SER A 11 9.47 -12.29 -9.35
CA SER A 11 10.24 -11.07 -9.10
C SER A 11 9.35 -9.93 -8.59
N LEU A 12 8.16 -9.75 -9.17
CA LEU A 12 7.20 -8.72 -8.73
C LEU A 12 6.68 -9.01 -7.32
N PHE A 13 6.24 -10.24 -7.06
CA PHE A 13 5.70 -10.62 -5.75
C PHE A 13 6.76 -10.61 -4.66
N ASP A 14 7.99 -11.01 -4.96
CA ASP A 14 9.11 -10.95 -4.03
C ASP A 14 9.45 -9.49 -3.71
N GLY A 15 9.53 -8.62 -4.72
CA GLY A 15 9.77 -7.18 -4.53
C GLY A 15 8.70 -6.48 -3.71
N LEU A 16 7.44 -6.90 -3.80
CA LEU A 16 6.34 -6.30 -3.03
C LEU A 16 6.24 -6.85 -1.59
N TRP A 17 6.40 -8.17 -1.43
CA TRP A 17 5.88 -8.86 -0.25
C TRP A 17 6.91 -9.69 0.50
N ARG A 18 7.99 -10.13 -0.15
CA ARG A 18 8.95 -11.04 0.48
C ARG A 18 9.98 -10.25 1.26
N SER A 19 10.02 -10.48 2.57
CA SER A 19 11.10 -10.04 3.44
C SER A 19 11.57 -11.22 4.30
N PRO A 20 12.88 -11.36 4.57
CA PRO A 20 13.37 -12.42 5.46
C PRO A 20 13.09 -12.12 6.95
N GLY A 21 12.70 -10.88 7.29
CA GLY A 21 12.61 -10.43 8.67
C GLY A 21 11.22 -10.52 9.31
N TYR A 22 11.19 -10.29 10.62
CA TYR A 22 9.98 -10.19 11.44
C TYR A 22 9.95 -8.83 12.14
N HIS A 23 8.76 -8.33 12.49
CA HIS A 23 8.64 -7.10 13.26
C HIS A 23 9.21 -7.30 14.67
N HIS A 24 9.74 -6.23 15.25
CA HIS A 24 10.24 -6.22 16.62
C HIS A 24 9.36 -5.34 17.50
N LEU A 25 9.21 -5.73 18.76
CA LEU A 25 8.66 -4.90 19.82
C LEU A 25 9.66 -3.78 20.21
N PRO A 26 9.22 -2.74 20.96
CA PRO A 26 10.10 -1.67 21.40
C PRO A 26 11.30 -2.13 22.22
N ASP A 27 11.19 -3.26 22.93
CA ASP A 27 12.27 -3.89 23.71
C ASP A 27 13.22 -4.75 22.85
N GLY A 28 13.00 -4.81 21.53
CA GLY A 28 13.79 -5.59 20.58
C GLY A 28 13.28 -7.02 20.35
N THR A 29 12.29 -7.48 21.12
CA THR A 29 11.75 -8.85 20.99
C THR A 29 11.14 -9.08 19.62
N VAL A 30 11.52 -10.19 18.97
CA VAL A 30 10.99 -10.59 17.67
C VAL A 30 9.54 -11.05 17.80
N THR A 31 8.65 -10.52 16.96
CA THR A 31 7.25 -10.95 16.86
C THR A 31 7.08 -12.07 15.83
N SER A 32 5.91 -12.71 15.80
CA SER A 32 5.57 -13.68 14.74
C SER A 32 5.12 -13.02 13.42
N ILE A 33 5.05 -11.68 13.36
CA ILE A 33 4.54 -10.97 12.19
C ILE A 33 5.69 -10.71 11.22
N ARG A 34 5.62 -11.28 10.02
CA ARG A 34 6.63 -11.05 8.97
C ARG A 34 6.67 -9.59 8.55
N GLN A 35 7.87 -9.07 8.33
CA GLN A 35 8.04 -7.80 7.63
C GLN A 35 7.69 -8.00 6.15
N ARG A 36 7.30 -6.90 5.48
CA ARG A 36 7.07 -6.87 4.04
C ARG A 36 7.63 -5.55 3.48
N PRO A 37 8.19 -5.54 2.26
CA PRO A 37 8.67 -4.32 1.60
C PRO A 37 7.59 -3.22 1.54
N VAL A 38 6.37 -3.58 1.10
CA VAL A 38 5.22 -2.69 1.19
C VAL A 38 4.81 -2.52 2.67
N PRO A 39 4.81 -1.29 3.21
CA PRO A 39 4.48 -1.06 4.60
C PRO A 39 2.98 -1.24 4.86
N SER A 40 2.63 -1.55 6.11
CA SER A 40 1.24 -1.57 6.54
C SER A 40 1.05 -0.99 7.93
N ALA A 41 -0.07 -0.30 8.13
CA ALA A 41 -0.42 0.31 9.41
C ALA A 41 -0.47 -0.75 10.53
N GLY A 42 0.40 -0.59 11.53
CA GLY A 42 0.46 -1.48 12.68
C GLY A 42 0.78 -2.94 12.35
N ALA A 43 1.44 -3.19 11.22
CA ALA A 43 1.75 -4.52 10.70
C ALA A 43 0.50 -5.42 10.53
N ALA A 44 -0.67 -4.81 10.24
CA ALA A 44 -1.92 -5.54 10.05
C ALA A 44 -1.95 -6.35 8.73
N TYR A 45 -1.27 -5.84 7.70
CA TYR A 45 -1.16 -6.44 6.37
C TYR A 45 -2.52 -6.95 5.84
N PRO A 46 -3.51 -6.04 5.65
CA PRO A 46 -4.83 -6.44 5.19
C PRO A 46 -4.87 -6.72 3.69
N VAL A 47 -3.85 -6.31 2.94
CA VAL A 47 -3.82 -6.37 1.47
C VAL A 47 -3.60 -7.80 1.01
N HIS A 48 -4.48 -8.28 0.13
CA HIS A 48 -4.28 -9.51 -0.63
C HIS A 48 -4.00 -9.19 -2.09
N THR A 49 -3.24 -10.07 -2.74
CA THR A 49 -2.84 -9.91 -4.13
C THR A 49 -3.50 -10.98 -4.99
N HIS A 50 -4.41 -10.56 -5.84
CA HIS A 50 -5.06 -11.41 -6.83
C HIS A 50 -4.50 -11.11 -8.22
N LEU A 51 -4.52 -12.12 -9.08
CA LEU A 51 -4.15 -12.00 -10.48
C LEU A 51 -5.32 -12.50 -11.34
N VAL A 52 -5.72 -11.69 -12.30
CA VAL A 52 -6.69 -12.06 -13.33
C VAL A 52 -5.94 -12.17 -14.65
N VAL A 53 -5.63 -13.40 -15.06
CA VAL A 53 -4.91 -13.68 -16.30
C VAL A 53 -5.92 -13.66 -17.44
N GLY A 54 -5.73 -12.72 -18.37
CA GLY A 54 -6.58 -12.51 -19.52
C GLY A 54 -6.52 -13.65 -20.55
N SER A 55 -7.29 -13.53 -21.62
CA SER A 55 -7.37 -14.56 -22.67
C SER A 55 -6.05 -14.87 -23.37
N ALA A 56 -5.08 -13.94 -23.36
CA ALA A 56 -3.75 -14.13 -23.92
C ALA A 56 -2.84 -15.05 -23.07
N GLY A 57 -3.26 -15.39 -21.84
CA GLY A 57 -2.40 -16.07 -20.88
C GLY A 57 -1.29 -15.17 -20.34
N LEU A 58 -0.39 -15.76 -19.54
CA LEU A 58 0.81 -15.08 -19.05
C LEU A 58 1.92 -16.08 -18.73
N ASP A 59 2.97 -16.14 -19.55
CA ASP A 59 4.17 -16.95 -19.29
C ASP A 59 3.87 -18.39 -18.86
N GLY A 60 2.97 -19.07 -19.59
CA GLY A 60 2.53 -20.43 -19.28
C GLY A 60 1.40 -20.54 -18.26
N LEU A 61 0.91 -19.43 -17.70
CA LEU A 61 -0.33 -19.40 -16.94
C LEU A 61 -1.53 -19.35 -17.87
N ASP A 62 -2.45 -20.30 -17.67
CA ASP A 62 -3.74 -20.29 -18.33
C ASP A 62 -4.58 -19.07 -17.92
N PRO A 63 -5.50 -18.62 -18.80
CA PRO A 63 -6.54 -17.67 -18.42
C PRO A 63 -7.31 -18.09 -17.16
N GLY A 64 -7.58 -17.14 -16.28
CA GLY A 64 -8.29 -17.40 -15.03
C GLY A 64 -7.97 -16.44 -13.90
N ARG A 65 -8.35 -16.83 -12.69
CA ARG A 65 -8.16 -16.04 -11.46
C ARG A 65 -7.26 -16.78 -10.50
N TYR A 66 -6.33 -16.05 -9.91
CA TYR A 66 -5.32 -16.58 -9.01
C TYR A 66 -5.20 -15.68 -7.78
N LEU A 67 -4.81 -16.28 -6.66
CA LEU A 67 -4.47 -15.59 -5.43
C LEU A 67 -3.00 -15.89 -5.12
N TYR A 68 -2.21 -14.86 -4.83
CA TYR A 68 -0.88 -15.04 -4.28
C TYR A 68 -0.98 -15.21 -2.76
N ASP A 69 -0.61 -16.38 -2.28
CA ASP A 69 -0.48 -16.68 -0.85
C ASP A 69 0.80 -16.04 -0.32
N HIS A 70 0.58 -14.90 0.31
CA HIS A 70 1.57 -14.03 0.93
C HIS A 70 2.41 -14.68 2.04
N GLU A 71 1.94 -15.78 2.63
CA GLU A 71 2.63 -16.46 3.74
C GLU A 71 3.53 -17.58 3.24
N ASN A 72 3.05 -18.37 2.28
CA ASN A 72 3.78 -19.52 1.74
C ASN A 72 4.50 -19.23 0.41
N GLY A 73 4.25 -18.08 -0.21
CA GLY A 73 4.84 -17.73 -1.51
C GLY A 73 4.30 -18.58 -2.66
N HIS A 74 3.07 -19.06 -2.54
CA HIS A 74 2.41 -19.89 -3.56
C HIS A 74 1.43 -19.08 -4.40
N LEU A 75 1.33 -19.39 -5.69
CA LEU A 75 0.24 -18.90 -6.52
C LEU A 75 -0.85 -19.95 -6.58
N LEU A 76 -2.07 -19.58 -6.18
CA LEU A 76 -3.22 -20.47 -6.08
C LEU A 76 -4.23 -20.14 -7.17
N ARG A 77 -4.41 -21.03 -8.14
CA ARG A 77 -5.49 -20.95 -9.13
C ARG A 77 -6.84 -21.22 -8.48
N ARG A 78 -7.82 -20.37 -8.76
CA ARG A 78 -9.21 -20.60 -8.38
C ARG A 78 -9.85 -21.60 -9.32
N VAL A 79 -10.52 -22.60 -8.76
CA VAL A 79 -11.08 -23.73 -9.52
C VAL A 79 -12.52 -23.41 -9.90
N ALA A 80 -12.75 -23.08 -11.18
CA ALA A 80 -14.05 -22.63 -11.68
C ALA A 80 -15.20 -23.60 -11.38
N ALA A 81 -14.98 -24.92 -11.43
CA ALA A 81 -16.01 -25.92 -11.11
C ALA A 81 -16.54 -25.83 -9.66
N ARG A 82 -15.78 -25.23 -8.74
CA ARG A 82 -16.20 -25.05 -7.34
C ARG A 82 -16.91 -23.71 -7.10
N GLU A 83 -17.00 -22.86 -8.11
CA GLU A 83 -17.58 -21.51 -7.99
C GLU A 83 -19.13 -21.50 -8.08
N PRO A 84 -19.81 -22.21 -9.01
CA PRO A 84 -21.26 -22.03 -9.34
C PRO A 84 -22.26 -22.14 -8.19
N ALA A 85 -21.94 -22.91 -7.16
CA ALA A 85 -22.94 -23.35 -6.19
C ALA A 85 -23.44 -22.28 -5.17
N THR A 86 -22.95 -21.03 -5.13
CA THR A 86 -23.13 -20.18 -3.91
C THR A 86 -23.27 -18.65 -4.10
N GLY A 87 -23.77 -18.16 -5.23
CA GLY A 87 -24.02 -16.71 -5.41
C GLY A 87 -22.75 -15.88 -5.67
N TRP A 88 -21.67 -16.53 -6.08
CA TRP A 88 -20.55 -15.89 -6.75
C TRP A 88 -20.95 -15.68 -8.22
N ASP A 89 -20.74 -14.48 -8.77
CA ASP A 89 -21.17 -14.15 -10.13
C ASP A 89 -20.16 -14.73 -11.15
N ILE A 90 -20.54 -15.87 -11.74
CA ILE A 90 -19.65 -16.74 -12.52
C ILE A 90 -19.95 -16.69 -14.00
N GLU A 91 -21.07 -16.13 -14.44
CA GLU A 91 -21.33 -16.01 -15.89
C GLU A 91 -20.31 -15.09 -16.60
N ARG A 92 -19.51 -14.32 -15.84
CA ARG A 92 -18.24 -13.72 -16.30
C ARG A 92 -17.03 -14.65 -16.05
N ALA A 93 -17.18 -15.94 -16.37
CA ALA A 93 -16.25 -17.01 -15.98
C ALA A 93 -14.85 -16.82 -16.57
N ARG A 94 -14.79 -16.34 -17.82
CA ARG A 94 -13.55 -15.91 -18.46
C ARG A 94 -13.34 -14.42 -18.18
N PRO A 95 -12.14 -14.02 -17.75
CA PRO A 95 -11.78 -12.61 -17.77
C PRO A 95 -12.08 -12.05 -19.16
N ALA A 96 -12.98 -11.08 -19.24
CA ALA A 96 -13.26 -10.37 -20.50
C ALA A 96 -12.09 -9.47 -20.94
N THR A 97 -11.01 -9.46 -20.16
CA THR A 97 -9.81 -8.69 -20.42
C THR A 97 -8.85 -9.53 -21.28
N ALA A 98 -8.33 -8.91 -22.34
CA ALA A 98 -7.23 -9.50 -23.09
C ALA A 98 -5.94 -9.55 -22.24
N GLN A 99 -5.76 -8.54 -21.38
CA GLN A 99 -4.56 -8.34 -20.58
C GLN A 99 -4.66 -8.97 -19.18
N THR A 100 -3.49 -9.20 -18.59
CA THR A 100 -3.38 -9.63 -17.20
C THR A 100 -3.53 -8.44 -16.26
N THR A 101 -4.34 -8.58 -15.22
CA THR A 101 -4.61 -7.53 -14.25
C THR A 101 -4.26 -8.02 -12.84
N LEU A 102 -3.40 -7.28 -12.16
CA LEU A 102 -3.18 -7.42 -10.73
C LEU A 102 -4.32 -6.70 -9.99
N VAL A 103 -5.00 -7.37 -9.07
CA VAL A 103 -6.07 -6.77 -8.26
C VAL A 103 -5.67 -6.82 -6.80
N LEU A 104 -5.65 -5.65 -6.16
CA LEU A 104 -5.34 -5.49 -4.75
C LEU A 104 -6.65 -5.34 -3.98
N THR A 105 -6.87 -6.26 -3.05
CA THR A 105 -8.04 -6.26 -2.16
C THR A 105 -7.58 -6.00 -0.74
N VAL A 106 -8.53 -5.64 0.13
CA VAL A 106 -8.32 -5.63 1.58
C VAL A 106 -9.24 -6.62 2.27
N GLN A 107 -8.75 -7.25 3.33
CA GLN A 107 -9.55 -7.98 4.31
C GLN A 107 -9.82 -7.04 5.50
N PRO A 108 -11.01 -6.42 5.60
CA PRO A 108 -11.30 -5.36 6.58
C PRO A 108 -11.02 -5.77 8.04
N GLY A 109 -11.28 -7.04 8.38
CA GLY A 109 -11.11 -7.57 9.73
C GLY A 109 -9.69 -7.46 10.29
N ARG A 110 -8.66 -7.53 9.43
CA ARG A 110 -7.25 -7.47 9.87
C ARG A 110 -6.89 -6.12 10.51
N SER A 111 -7.35 -5.02 9.91
CA SER A 111 -7.12 -3.67 10.48
C SER A 111 -8.19 -3.28 11.49
N PHE A 112 -9.43 -3.77 11.34
CA PHE A 112 -10.54 -3.40 12.23
C PHE A 112 -10.30 -3.78 13.69
N GLY A 113 -9.69 -4.95 13.95
CA GLY A 113 -9.40 -5.41 15.32
C GLY A 113 -8.60 -4.38 16.13
N ARG A 114 -7.65 -3.70 15.47
CA ARG A 114 -6.77 -2.69 16.09
C ARG A 114 -7.32 -1.26 16.00
N TYR A 115 -7.91 -0.89 14.86
CA TYR A 115 -8.21 0.51 14.54
C TYR A 115 -9.69 0.89 14.59
N ARG A 116 -10.60 -0.10 14.68
CA ARG A 116 -12.05 0.09 14.80
C ARG A 116 -12.57 1.07 13.72
N HIS A 117 -13.28 2.13 14.11
CA HIS A 117 -13.84 3.14 13.20
C HIS A 117 -12.78 3.88 12.37
N ARG A 118 -11.50 3.85 12.79
CA ARG A 118 -10.38 4.46 12.04
C ARG A 118 -9.76 3.51 11.01
N ALA A 119 -10.30 2.31 10.82
CA ALA A 119 -9.71 1.31 9.93
C ALA A 119 -9.91 1.65 8.45
N TRP A 120 -11.02 2.29 8.06
CA TRP A 120 -11.34 2.45 6.64
C TRP A 120 -10.36 3.32 5.84
N PRO A 121 -9.80 4.45 6.36
CA PRO A 121 -8.78 5.19 5.63
C PRO A 121 -7.48 4.39 5.55
N LEU A 122 -7.18 3.57 6.56
CA LEU A 122 -5.99 2.72 6.58
C LEU A 122 -6.08 1.59 5.54
N TRP A 123 -7.28 1.08 5.23
CA TRP A 123 -7.46 0.16 4.12
C TRP A 123 -7.06 0.78 2.79
N ILE A 124 -7.46 2.04 2.55
CA ILE A 124 -7.04 2.80 1.37
C ILE A 124 -5.53 3.04 1.42
N ALA A 125 -4.98 3.42 2.57
CA ALA A 125 -3.54 3.63 2.73
C ALA A 125 -2.74 2.38 2.37
N ASP A 126 -3.07 1.22 2.92
CA ASP A 126 -2.33 -0.03 2.66
C ASP A 126 -2.37 -0.40 1.16
N VAL A 127 -3.52 -0.24 0.49
CA VAL A 127 -3.62 -0.52 -0.95
C VAL A 127 -2.94 0.55 -1.80
N ALA A 128 -3.02 1.83 -1.42
CA ALA A 128 -2.34 2.90 -2.12
C ALA A 128 -0.81 2.70 -2.08
N TYR A 129 -0.25 2.33 -0.93
CA TYR A 129 1.17 2.00 -0.81
C TYR A 129 1.54 0.78 -1.64
N ALA A 130 0.69 -0.25 -1.68
CA ALA A 130 0.91 -1.44 -2.52
C ALA A 130 0.83 -1.12 -4.01
N GLN A 131 -0.16 -0.36 -4.46
CA GLN A 131 -0.32 0.07 -5.85
C GLN A 131 0.88 0.92 -6.28
N THR A 132 1.25 1.93 -5.49
CA THR A 132 2.41 2.76 -5.79
C THR A 132 3.70 1.94 -5.80
N ALA A 133 3.80 0.87 -5.00
CA ALA A 133 4.96 -0.03 -5.06
C ALA A 133 5.02 -0.82 -6.37
N VAL A 134 3.89 -1.27 -6.92
CA VAL A 134 3.85 -1.90 -8.24
C VAL A 134 4.35 -0.94 -9.33
N GLU A 135 3.84 0.28 -9.33
CA GLU A 135 4.26 1.36 -10.26
C GLU A 135 5.69 1.83 -10.02
N PHE A 136 6.20 1.67 -8.80
CA PHE A 136 7.59 1.96 -8.48
C PHE A 136 8.52 0.89 -9.05
N LEU A 137 8.20 -0.38 -8.84
CA LEU A 137 8.99 -1.52 -9.30
C LEU A 137 8.97 -1.72 -10.82
N ILE A 138 7.86 -1.39 -11.47
CA ILE A 138 7.67 -1.49 -12.92
C ILE A 138 7.69 -0.07 -13.50
N THR A 139 8.75 0.27 -14.23
CA THR A 139 8.98 1.64 -14.73
C THR A 139 8.11 2.02 -15.92
N GLN A 140 7.48 1.06 -16.60
CA GLN A 140 6.53 1.35 -17.66
C GLN A 140 5.27 2.00 -17.07
N HIS A 141 4.60 2.86 -17.85
CA HIS A 141 3.33 3.43 -17.45
C HIS A 141 2.26 2.34 -17.32
N LEU A 142 1.67 2.21 -16.14
CA LEU A 142 0.63 1.24 -15.85
C LEU A 142 -0.74 1.89 -15.81
N LYS A 143 -1.71 1.27 -16.47
CA LYS A 143 -3.10 1.68 -16.34
C LYS A 143 -3.64 1.16 -15.02
N THR A 144 -4.14 2.08 -14.20
CA THR A 144 -4.67 1.74 -12.88
C THR A 144 -6.13 2.17 -12.73
N SER A 145 -6.84 1.49 -11.84
CA SER A 145 -8.21 1.82 -11.46
C SER A 145 -8.34 1.64 -9.96
N THR A 146 -8.94 2.62 -9.28
CA THR A 146 -9.19 2.57 -7.83
C THR A 146 -10.67 2.33 -7.54
N GLY A 147 -10.94 1.79 -6.37
CA GLY A 147 -12.25 1.41 -5.89
C GLY A 147 -12.57 1.98 -4.51
N PRO A 148 -13.63 1.44 -3.86
CA PRO A 148 -14.38 0.24 -4.27
C PRO A 148 -15.31 0.48 -5.47
N GLY A 149 -15.58 -0.55 -6.28
CA GLY A 149 -16.48 -0.41 -7.43
C GLY A 149 -16.97 -1.73 -8.03
N PRO A 150 -18.09 -1.73 -8.79
CA PRO A 150 -18.61 -2.93 -9.44
C PRO A 150 -17.63 -3.52 -10.46
N LEU A 151 -16.84 -2.69 -11.14
CA LEU A 151 -15.83 -3.14 -12.12
C LEU A 151 -14.73 -3.97 -11.46
N LEU A 152 -14.11 -3.48 -10.38
CA LEU A 152 -13.07 -4.21 -9.67
C LEU A 152 -13.61 -5.50 -9.03
N ARG A 153 -14.86 -5.47 -8.55
CA ARG A 153 -15.52 -6.68 -8.04
C ARG A 153 -15.76 -7.72 -9.14
N ALA A 154 -16.17 -7.28 -10.33
CA ALA A 154 -16.41 -8.16 -11.47
C ALA A 154 -15.13 -8.84 -11.97
N LEU A 155 -13.96 -8.18 -11.89
CA LEU A 155 -12.67 -8.79 -12.19
C LEU A 155 -12.44 -10.05 -11.37
N LEU A 156 -12.78 -10.02 -10.08
CA LEU A 156 -12.64 -11.18 -9.20
C LEU A 156 -13.88 -12.08 -9.18
N GLY A 157 -15.04 -11.66 -9.67
CA GLY A 157 -16.27 -12.46 -9.55
C GLY A 157 -16.64 -12.79 -8.11
N VAL A 158 -16.27 -11.91 -7.16
CA VAL A 158 -16.52 -12.08 -5.73
C VAL A 158 -17.85 -11.41 -5.32
N PRO A 159 -18.55 -11.90 -4.29
CA PRO A 159 -19.72 -11.21 -3.75
C PRO A 159 -19.33 -9.86 -3.14
N ARG A 160 -20.32 -8.99 -2.89
CA ARG A 160 -20.06 -7.74 -2.15
C ARG A 160 -19.58 -8.07 -0.74
N ALA A 161 -18.59 -7.35 -0.23
CA ALA A 161 -18.08 -7.57 1.12
C ALA A 161 -19.16 -7.38 2.22
N ALA A 162 -20.12 -6.48 1.99
CA ALA A 162 -21.25 -6.26 2.88
C ALA A 162 -22.20 -7.47 2.97
N CYS A 163 -22.18 -8.36 1.99
CA CYS A 163 -22.92 -9.62 2.00
C CYS A 163 -22.01 -10.70 2.59
N ALA A 164 -21.91 -10.80 3.92
CA ALA A 164 -20.96 -11.71 4.57
C ALA A 164 -21.28 -13.20 4.36
N GLN A 165 -22.55 -13.57 4.26
CA GLN A 165 -22.98 -14.97 4.25
C GLN A 165 -22.37 -15.80 3.10
N PRO A 166 -22.32 -15.32 1.83
CA PRO A 166 -21.62 -16.01 0.73
C PRO A 166 -20.11 -16.26 0.93
N TRP A 167 -19.45 -15.49 1.79
CA TRP A 167 -18.04 -15.70 2.12
C TRP A 167 -17.92 -16.74 3.23
N LEU A 168 -18.66 -16.56 4.32
CA LEU A 168 -18.60 -17.39 5.52
C LEU A 168 -19.05 -18.83 5.24
N SER A 169 -20.04 -19.05 4.37
CA SER A 169 -20.47 -20.38 3.96
C SER A 169 -19.38 -21.22 3.27
N ARG A 170 -18.28 -20.58 2.86
CA ARG A 170 -17.08 -21.23 2.28
C ARG A 170 -15.88 -21.23 3.23
N GLY A 171 -16.06 -20.83 4.49
CA GLY A 171 -14.96 -20.62 5.42
C GLY A 171 -14.02 -19.48 4.99
N LEU A 172 -14.50 -18.56 4.14
CA LEU A 172 -13.76 -17.39 3.69
C LEU A 172 -14.20 -16.15 4.46
N VAL A 173 -13.41 -15.09 4.33
CA VAL A 173 -13.64 -13.80 4.95
C VAL A 173 -13.92 -12.75 3.87
N PRO A 174 -14.80 -11.76 4.11
CA PRO A 174 -15.07 -10.72 3.13
C PRO A 174 -13.82 -9.93 2.73
N GLU A 175 -13.67 -9.72 1.42
CA GLU A 175 -12.64 -8.85 0.85
C GLU A 175 -13.25 -7.71 0.03
N ILE A 176 -12.59 -6.55 0.04
CA ILE A 176 -12.97 -5.37 -0.75
C ILE A 176 -11.90 -5.11 -1.80
N PRO A 177 -12.19 -5.28 -3.10
CA PRO A 177 -11.29 -4.85 -4.18
C PRO A 177 -11.18 -3.33 -4.21
N LEU A 178 -9.95 -2.82 -4.09
CA LEU A 178 -9.68 -1.39 -3.95
C LEU A 178 -8.76 -0.84 -5.04
N ALA A 179 -7.90 -1.66 -5.65
CA ALA A 179 -7.13 -1.24 -6.82
C ALA A 179 -6.99 -2.37 -7.83
N ALA A 180 -6.87 -1.99 -9.10
CA ALA A 180 -6.49 -2.85 -10.19
C ALA A 180 -5.37 -2.19 -11.00
N VAL A 181 -4.38 -2.98 -11.40
CA VAL A 181 -3.23 -2.56 -12.19
C VAL A 181 -3.14 -3.48 -13.40
N GLU A 182 -3.32 -2.91 -14.58
CA GLU A 182 -3.16 -3.64 -15.85
C GLU A 182 -1.67 -3.80 -16.13
N LEU A 183 -1.20 -5.05 -16.18
CA LEU A 183 0.20 -5.36 -16.44
C LEU A 183 0.41 -5.41 -17.96
N PRO A 184 1.42 -4.71 -18.51
CA PRO A 184 1.71 -4.74 -19.94
C PRO A 184 2.08 -6.17 -20.37
N PRO A 185 2.06 -6.53 -21.66
CA PRO A 185 2.47 -7.86 -22.11
C PRO A 185 3.93 -8.20 -21.75
N SER A 186 4.78 -7.17 -21.67
CA SER A 186 6.16 -7.26 -21.25
C SER A 186 6.51 -6.21 -20.20
N TRP A 187 7.10 -6.65 -19.07
CA TRP A 187 7.67 -5.81 -18.03
C TRP A 187 8.85 -6.49 -17.36
N THR A 188 9.63 -5.70 -16.62
CA THR A 188 10.69 -6.15 -15.73
C THR A 188 10.54 -5.44 -14.40
N VAL A 189 11.06 -6.06 -13.34
CA VAL A 189 11.18 -5.43 -12.02
C VAL A 189 12.56 -4.80 -11.92
N ASP A 190 12.60 -3.52 -11.59
CA ASP A 190 13.84 -2.80 -11.35
C ASP A 190 14.48 -3.26 -10.03
N ALA A 191 15.72 -3.77 -10.11
CA ALA A 191 16.41 -4.39 -8.98
C ALA A 191 16.79 -3.38 -7.88
N ASP A 192 17.23 -2.17 -8.27
CA ASP A 192 17.61 -1.13 -7.32
C ASP A 192 16.38 -0.61 -6.57
N ARG A 193 15.27 -0.44 -7.29
CA ARG A 193 13.97 -0.09 -6.69
C ARG A 193 13.44 -1.19 -5.78
N SER A 194 13.57 -2.45 -6.18
CA SER A 194 13.22 -3.59 -5.33
C SER A 194 14.06 -3.61 -4.05
N HIS A 195 15.36 -3.35 -4.16
CA HIS A 195 16.25 -3.26 -3.01
C HIS A 195 15.90 -2.08 -2.10
N ALA A 196 15.66 -0.90 -2.66
CA ALA A 196 15.25 0.29 -1.91
C ALA A 196 13.94 0.05 -1.14
N LEU A 197 12.93 -0.55 -1.80
CA LEU A 197 11.67 -0.87 -1.14
C LEU A 197 11.84 -1.88 0.01
N ALA A 198 12.67 -2.92 -0.19
CA ALA A 198 12.93 -3.94 0.83
C ALA A 198 13.71 -3.42 2.05
N THR A 199 14.61 -2.46 1.85
CA THR A 199 15.47 -1.87 2.89
C THR A 199 14.84 -0.68 3.59
N ARG A 200 13.78 -0.08 3.03
CA ARG A 200 13.08 1.07 3.60
C ARG A 200 12.64 0.80 5.05
N ARG A 201 13.06 1.66 5.97
CA ARG A 201 12.63 1.67 7.38
C ARG A 201 12.25 3.08 7.79
N SER A 202 11.20 3.20 8.62
CA SER A 202 10.88 4.48 9.24
C SER A 202 11.88 4.78 10.36
N PRO A 203 12.40 6.01 10.48
CA PRO A 203 13.21 6.41 11.62
C PRO A 203 12.47 6.14 12.94
N ALA A 204 13.22 5.81 13.99
CA ALA A 204 12.68 5.69 15.33
C ALA A 204 12.21 7.05 15.85
N LEU A 205 11.25 7.07 16.79
CA LEU A 205 10.76 8.31 17.40
C LEU A 205 11.89 9.07 18.10
N SER A 206 12.78 8.33 18.76
CA SER A 206 13.96 8.87 19.45
C SER A 206 14.92 9.62 18.52
N GLU A 207 15.00 9.26 17.24
CA GLU A 207 15.83 9.99 16.27
C GLU A 207 15.28 11.40 16.01
N PHE A 208 13.96 11.55 15.98
CA PHE A 208 13.34 12.88 15.88
C PHE A 208 13.49 13.65 17.20
N GLU A 209 13.27 13.02 18.34
CA GLU A 209 13.44 13.66 19.66
C GLU A 209 14.87 14.16 19.87
N GLN A 210 15.89 13.48 19.36
CA GLN A 210 17.28 13.95 19.40
C GLN A 210 17.53 15.16 18.49
N ALA A 211 16.68 15.38 17.49
CA ALA A 211 16.79 16.50 16.55
C ALA A 211 16.03 17.77 17.00
N THR A 212 15.23 17.72 18.07
CA THR A 212 14.40 18.86 18.54
C THR A 212 15.17 20.07 19.07
N GLY A 213 16.50 19.99 19.19
CA GLY A 213 17.36 21.13 19.56
C GLY A 213 17.52 22.19 18.45
N ARG A 214 16.98 21.94 17.26
CA ARG A 214 16.99 22.88 16.12
C ARG A 214 15.71 23.71 16.10
N ARG A 215 15.74 24.87 15.42
CA ARG A 215 14.52 25.65 15.17
C ARG A 215 13.57 24.81 14.30
N PRO A 216 12.36 24.45 14.79
CA PRO A 216 11.46 23.59 14.04
C PRO A 216 10.91 24.32 12.80
N GLU A 217 10.70 23.57 11.72
CA GLU A 217 9.96 24.04 10.55
C GLU A 217 8.55 24.48 10.98
N PRO A 218 8.00 25.61 10.46
CA PRO A 218 6.65 26.06 10.80
C PRO A 218 5.57 24.98 10.68
N ARG A 219 5.66 24.14 9.64
CA ARG A 219 4.71 23.04 9.43
C ARG A 219 4.87 21.92 10.46
N ALA A 220 6.08 21.67 10.95
CA ALA A 220 6.32 20.70 12.02
C ALA A 220 5.63 21.15 13.33
N VAL A 221 5.68 22.46 13.64
CA VAL A 221 4.97 23.03 14.80
C VAL A 221 3.46 22.83 14.69
N GLU A 222 2.88 23.15 13.53
CA GLU A 222 1.45 22.99 13.30
C GLU A 222 1.02 21.53 13.44
N VAL A 223 1.73 20.60 12.79
CA VAL A 223 1.38 19.17 12.81
C VAL A 223 1.62 18.56 14.19
N ALA A 224 2.69 18.94 14.91
CA ALA A 224 2.90 18.51 16.29
C ALA A 224 1.72 18.91 17.19
N ARG A 225 1.24 20.14 17.05
CA ARG A 225 0.07 20.64 17.79
C ARG A 225 -1.22 19.89 17.42
N LEU A 226 -1.51 19.72 16.13
CA LEU A 226 -2.74 19.07 15.67
C LEU A 226 -2.78 17.56 15.95
N SER A 227 -1.63 16.92 16.04
CA SER A 227 -1.49 15.48 16.27
C SER A 227 -1.20 15.09 17.72
N GLY A 228 -0.88 16.06 18.57
CA GLY A 228 -0.44 15.84 19.96
C GLY A 228 0.90 15.12 20.08
N GLN A 229 1.74 15.13 19.04
CA GLN A 229 3.00 14.36 18.98
C GLN A 229 4.21 15.28 18.94
N GLY A 230 4.87 15.45 20.10
CA GLY A 230 6.03 16.33 20.25
C GLY A 230 7.25 15.92 19.42
N TRP A 231 7.43 14.62 19.15
CA TRP A 231 8.53 14.13 18.32
C TRP A 231 8.53 14.74 16.90
N VAL A 232 7.37 15.17 16.38
CA VAL A 232 7.28 15.80 15.04
C VAL A 232 8.11 17.09 14.95
N LEU A 233 8.34 17.78 16.07
CA LEU A 233 9.13 19.01 16.11
C LEU A 233 10.60 18.82 15.67
N GLY A 234 11.12 17.60 15.76
CA GLY A 234 12.47 17.27 15.32
C GLY A 234 12.59 16.92 13.84
N ALA A 235 11.49 16.97 13.07
CA ALA A 235 11.54 16.71 11.64
C ALA A 235 12.26 17.86 10.91
N ASP A 236 13.19 17.53 10.01
CA ASP A 236 13.82 18.52 9.11
C ASP A 236 12.86 18.94 7.99
N ARG A 237 11.88 18.09 7.65
CA ARG A 237 10.81 18.41 6.70
C ARG A 237 9.51 17.71 7.08
N VAL A 238 8.39 18.42 6.92
CA VAL A 238 7.04 17.83 7.05
C VAL A 238 6.24 18.01 5.76
N GLU A 239 5.70 16.92 5.24
CA GLU A 239 4.77 16.92 4.11
C GLU A 239 3.36 16.59 4.59
N THR A 240 2.37 17.35 4.12
CA THR A 240 0.96 17.18 4.49
C THR A 240 0.07 17.26 3.27
N TRP A 241 -0.93 16.39 3.20
CA TRP A 241 -2.00 16.48 2.21
C TRP A 241 -3.32 16.67 2.95
N SER A 242 -4.17 17.55 2.43
CA SER A 242 -5.42 17.90 3.10
C SER A 242 -6.57 18.13 2.13
N VAL A 243 -7.79 17.95 2.66
CA VAL A 243 -9.05 18.18 1.96
C VAL A 243 -9.93 19.12 2.81
N PRO A 244 -10.76 20.00 2.22
CA PRO A 244 -11.73 20.76 2.99
C PRO A 244 -12.66 19.86 3.81
N ALA A 245 -13.00 20.28 5.02
CA ALA A 245 -13.83 19.50 5.93
C ALA A 245 -15.27 19.30 5.49
N GLN A 246 -15.74 20.20 4.63
CA GLN A 246 -17.08 20.17 4.04
C GLN A 246 -17.06 19.62 2.61
N ALA A 247 -15.93 19.04 2.16
CA ALA A 247 -15.86 18.46 0.84
C ALA A 247 -16.85 17.28 0.71
N PRO A 248 -17.48 17.09 -0.46
CA PRO A 248 -18.27 15.91 -0.75
C PRO A 248 -17.49 14.60 -0.48
N ALA A 249 -18.19 13.55 -0.06
CA ALA A 249 -17.56 12.27 0.30
C ALA A 249 -16.69 11.67 -0.82
N GLN A 250 -17.09 11.86 -2.08
CA GLN A 250 -16.31 11.43 -3.26
C GLN A 250 -14.97 12.16 -3.38
N ASP A 251 -14.94 13.46 -3.06
CA ASP A 251 -13.73 14.28 -3.13
C ASP A 251 -12.81 13.94 -1.96
N ILE A 252 -13.37 13.66 -0.78
CA ILE A 252 -12.62 13.14 0.37
C ILE A 252 -11.96 11.81 0.00
N ALA A 253 -12.72 10.86 -0.57
CA ALA A 253 -12.18 9.57 -0.98
C ALA A 253 -11.05 9.72 -2.02
N GLY A 254 -11.25 10.56 -3.04
CA GLY A 254 -10.22 10.89 -4.03
C GLY A 254 -8.97 11.51 -3.40
N ALA A 255 -9.14 12.48 -2.49
CA ALA A 255 -8.05 13.13 -1.79
C ALA A 255 -7.25 12.17 -0.89
N VAL A 256 -7.93 11.24 -0.20
CA VAL A 256 -7.27 10.21 0.62
C VAL A 256 -6.42 9.28 -0.24
N TRP A 257 -6.94 8.81 -1.38
CA TRP A 257 -6.17 8.01 -2.34
C TRP A 257 -4.92 8.75 -2.83
N GLN A 258 -5.07 9.99 -3.29
CA GLN A 258 -3.97 10.78 -3.83
C GLN A 258 -2.92 11.11 -2.77
N ALA A 259 -3.35 11.44 -1.55
CA ALA A 259 -2.46 11.69 -0.42
C ALA A 259 -1.57 10.48 -0.11
N HIS A 260 -2.16 9.29 0.03
CA HIS A 260 -1.39 8.09 0.34
C HIS A 260 -0.49 7.65 -0.82
N ARG A 261 -0.93 7.79 -2.08
CA ARG A 261 -0.08 7.50 -3.24
C ARG A 261 1.13 8.42 -3.32
N ARG A 262 0.94 9.74 -3.16
CA ARG A 262 2.04 10.73 -3.14
C ARG A 262 3.00 10.49 -1.98
N ALA A 263 2.46 10.16 -0.81
CA ALA A 263 3.26 9.81 0.35
C ALA A 263 4.09 8.53 0.13
N ALA A 264 3.50 7.50 -0.47
CA ALA A 264 4.21 6.28 -0.84
C ALA A 264 5.36 6.58 -1.82
N SER A 265 5.10 7.37 -2.87
CA SER A 265 6.15 7.79 -3.82
C SER A 265 7.30 8.50 -3.11
N LEU A 266 7.00 9.50 -2.26
CA LEU A 266 8.03 10.19 -1.48
C LEU A 266 8.82 9.26 -0.56
N CYS A 267 8.16 8.28 0.07
CA CYS A 267 8.85 7.28 0.89
C CYS A 267 9.82 6.41 0.06
N TYR A 268 9.38 5.96 -1.12
CA TYR A 268 10.14 5.05 -1.96
C TYR A 268 11.29 5.79 -2.66
N ASP A 269 11.03 6.95 -3.26
CA ASP A 269 12.04 7.79 -3.90
C ASP A 269 13.06 8.34 -2.89
N GLY A 270 12.61 8.68 -1.68
CA GLY A 270 13.49 9.10 -0.58
C GLY A 270 14.48 8.01 -0.18
N THR A 271 14.04 6.74 -0.18
CA THR A 271 14.89 5.59 0.11
C THR A 271 15.84 5.29 -1.05
N LEU A 272 15.33 5.28 -2.30
CA LEU A 272 16.13 5.02 -3.50
C LEU A 272 17.24 6.05 -3.68
N SER A 273 16.92 7.33 -3.48
CA SER A 273 17.92 8.41 -3.60
C SER A 273 18.83 8.54 -2.39
N GLY A 274 18.54 7.85 -1.28
CA GLY A 274 19.26 8.00 -0.02
C GLY A 274 19.17 9.41 0.57
N ARG A 275 18.22 10.25 0.14
CA ARG A 275 18.11 11.64 0.62
C ARG A 275 17.31 11.73 1.91
N TRP A 276 16.19 11.01 1.99
CA TRP A 276 15.20 11.18 3.04
C TRP A 276 14.78 9.85 3.64
N ARG A 277 14.70 9.81 4.97
CA ARG A 277 14.06 8.75 5.73
C ARG A 277 12.77 9.31 6.31
N SER A 278 11.66 8.61 6.12
CA SER A 278 10.33 9.15 6.40
C SER A 278 9.49 8.27 7.33
N ARG A 279 8.73 8.94 8.19
CA ARG A 279 7.79 8.34 9.14
C ARG A 279 6.40 8.95 8.96
N PRO A 280 5.36 8.13 8.70
CA PRO A 280 3.99 8.60 8.72
C PRO A 280 3.57 9.15 10.09
N ILE A 281 2.80 10.24 10.09
CA ILE A 281 2.22 10.85 11.27
C ILE A 281 0.74 10.47 11.29
N SER A 282 0.26 9.87 12.38
CA SER A 282 -1.14 9.48 12.56
C SER A 282 -1.85 10.36 13.59
N GLY A 283 -3.18 10.29 13.68
CA GLY A 283 -3.93 10.91 14.78
C GLY A 283 -4.07 12.43 14.68
N ILE A 284 -3.97 12.98 13.47
CA ILE A 284 -4.08 14.42 13.22
C ILE A 284 -5.55 14.81 13.25
N ALA A 285 -5.92 15.73 14.16
CA ALA A 285 -7.28 16.26 14.22
C ALA A 285 -7.55 17.20 13.03
N ALA A 286 -8.83 17.32 12.65
CA ALA A 286 -9.24 18.38 11.72
C ALA A 286 -8.95 19.76 12.34
N GLY A 287 -8.48 20.68 11.53
CA GLY A 287 -8.11 22.04 11.95
C GLY A 287 -8.34 23.03 10.82
N HIS A 288 -8.73 24.26 11.17
CA HIS A 288 -8.89 25.36 10.21
C HIS A 288 -9.81 25.01 9.01
N GLY A 289 -10.88 24.24 9.25
CA GLY A 289 -11.81 23.82 8.20
C GLY A 289 -11.24 22.79 7.22
N ARG A 290 -10.14 22.11 7.55
CA ARG A 290 -9.50 21.09 6.72
C ARG A 290 -9.21 19.81 7.50
N TRP A 291 -9.20 18.69 6.79
CA TRP A 291 -8.73 17.40 7.29
C TRP A 291 -7.37 17.14 6.66
N ILE A 292 -6.34 16.92 7.47
CA ILE A 292 -5.07 16.39 6.98
C ILE A 292 -5.29 14.89 6.77
N THR A 293 -5.39 14.48 5.51
CA THR A 293 -5.66 13.09 5.14
C THR A 293 -4.44 12.19 5.33
N HIS A 294 -3.24 12.76 5.19
CA HIS A 294 -1.98 12.09 5.49
C HIS A 294 -0.86 13.10 5.75
N ALA A 295 0.16 12.69 6.51
CA ALA A 295 1.37 13.46 6.69
C ALA A 295 2.60 12.58 6.89
N LEU A 296 3.76 13.10 6.50
CA LEU A 296 5.07 12.49 6.68
C LEU A 296 6.01 13.45 7.39
N ALA A 297 6.68 12.97 8.42
CA ALA A 297 7.88 13.61 8.99
C ALA A 297 9.12 12.99 8.35
N MET A 298 10.10 13.81 8.00
CA MET A 298 11.32 13.37 7.33
C MET A 298 12.58 13.82 8.07
N LEU A 299 13.57 12.94 8.06
CA LEU A 299 14.96 13.20 8.48
C LEU A 299 15.88 12.94 7.28
N PRO A 300 17.02 13.63 7.16
CA PRO A 300 18.03 13.27 6.19
C PRO A 300 18.53 11.84 6.45
N ALA A 301 18.98 11.15 5.40
CA ALA A 301 19.70 9.90 5.59
C ALA A 301 21.08 10.17 6.21
N SER A 302 21.59 9.20 6.96
CA SER A 302 22.89 9.27 7.60
C SER A 302 23.99 9.57 6.57
N GLY A 303 24.66 10.71 6.71
CA GLY A 303 25.73 11.15 5.80
C GLY A 303 25.38 12.34 4.90
N HIS A 304 24.11 12.68 4.73
CA HIS A 304 23.70 13.96 4.13
C HIS A 304 23.61 15.02 5.23
N ARG A 305 24.72 15.71 5.50
CA ARG A 305 24.65 17.00 6.21
C ARG A 305 24.06 18.03 5.25
N HIS A 306 23.17 18.87 5.77
CA HIS A 306 22.54 20.00 5.09
C HIS A 306 23.52 20.70 4.13
N THR A 307 23.44 20.38 2.84
CA THR A 307 23.78 21.35 1.81
C THR A 307 22.64 22.35 1.84
N ASN A 308 22.92 23.57 2.27
CA ASN A 308 21.95 24.65 2.13
C ASN A 308 21.59 24.74 0.64
N ASP A 309 20.38 24.31 0.26
CA ASP A 309 19.80 24.46 -1.08
C ASP A 309 19.63 25.94 -1.50
N ALA A 310 20.20 26.89 -0.75
CA ALA A 310 20.31 28.30 -1.10
C ALA A 310 21.42 28.60 -2.12
N GLN A 311 22.25 27.62 -2.52
CA GLN A 311 23.35 27.86 -3.49
C GLN A 311 23.07 27.39 -4.93
N GLU A 312 22.01 26.61 -5.20
CA GLU A 312 21.66 26.21 -6.59
C GLU A 312 20.70 27.17 -7.31
N ALA A 313 20.31 28.29 -6.69
CA ALA A 313 19.50 29.33 -7.34
C ALA A 313 20.33 30.48 -7.95
N CYS A 314 21.67 30.40 -7.94
CA CYS A 314 22.56 31.43 -8.49
C CYS A 314 23.69 30.89 -9.39
N ALA A 315 23.51 29.73 -10.03
CA ALA A 315 24.40 29.24 -11.08
C ALA A 315 23.65 29.07 -12.40
#